data_AF-A0A816Y7H4-F1
#
_entry.id   AF-A0A816Y7H4-F1
#
_cell.length_a   1.000
_cell.length_b   1.000
_cell.length_c   1.000
_cell.angle_alpha   90.00
_cell.angle_beta   90.00
_cell.angle_gamma   90.00
#
_symmetry.space_group_name_H-M   'P 1'
#
loop_
_entity.id
_entity.type
_entity.pdbx_description
1 polymer ?
#
loop_
_entity_poly.entity_id
_entity_poly.type
_entity_poly.pdbx_seq_one_letter_code
_entity_poly.pdbx_strand_id
1 'polypeptide(L)'
;ARESQRQEEEERLEREADVAQVLVRFPNGERKGRRFESNTPYDCVDSFGVLETEEYSLITNFPRTVYRRDKESMSLKDAGLHPQTSVFIEIH
;
A
#
# COMPACT_ATOMS: atom_id res chain seq x y z
N ALA A 1 23.32 -18.16 22.38
CA ALA A 1 23.80 -17.29 21.29
C ALA A 1 23.38 -17.76 19.89
N ARG A 2 23.26 -19.07 19.59
CA ARG A 2 22.84 -19.56 18.26
C ARG A 2 21.33 -19.53 17.99
N GLU A 3 20.48 -19.60 19.02
CA GLU A 3 19.02 -19.57 18.87
C GLU A 3 18.47 -18.16 18.56
N SER A 4 19.05 -17.12 19.16
CA SER A 4 18.62 -15.72 18.90
C SER A 4 18.85 -15.27 17.45
N GLN A 5 19.94 -15.71 16.81
CA GLN A 5 20.20 -15.39 15.40
C GLN A 5 19.21 -16.07 14.46
N ARG A 6 18.68 -17.24 14.84
CA ARG A 6 17.72 -18.00 14.04
C ARG A 6 16.33 -17.37 14.07
N GLN A 7 15.90 -16.92 15.25
CA GLN A 7 14.64 -16.19 15.41
C GLN A 7 14.64 -14.85 14.67
N GLU A 8 15.73 -14.09 14.71
CA GLU A 8 15.82 -12.80 14.02
C GLU A 8 15.80 -12.97 12.49
N GLU A 9 16.36 -14.07 11.97
CA GLU A 9 16.34 -14.39 10.54
C GLU A 9 14.96 -14.86 10.06
N GLU A 10 14.29 -15.70 10.84
CA GLU A 10 12.90 -16.14 10.58
C GLU A 10 11.94 -14.96 10.64
N GLU A 11 12.04 -14.11 11.67
CA GLU A 11 11.19 -12.92 11.82
C GLU A 11 11.44 -11.91 10.67
N ARG A 12 12.68 -11.80 10.18
CA ARG A 12 12.99 -10.97 9.00
C ARG A 12 12.37 -11.51 7.72
N LEU A 13 12.37 -12.83 7.52
CA LEU A 13 11.76 -13.48 6.35
C LEU A 13 10.22 -13.41 6.40
N GLU A 14 9.62 -13.58 7.57
CA GLU A 14 8.18 -13.40 7.77
C GLU A 14 7.77 -11.95 7.51
N ARG A 15 8.54 -10.98 8.01
CA ARG A 15 8.33 -9.56 7.70
C ARG A 15 8.45 -9.28 6.21
N GLU A 16 9.43 -9.88 5.51
CA GLU A 16 9.59 -9.76 4.05
C GLU A 16 8.42 -10.37 3.25
N ALA A 17 7.79 -11.44 3.76
CA ALA A 17 6.63 -12.07 3.14
C ALA A 17 5.33 -11.26 3.34
N ASP A 18 5.22 -10.51 4.43
CA ASP A 18 4.06 -9.68 4.76
C ASP A 18 4.07 -8.28 4.12
N VAL A 19 5.08 -8.01 3.30
CA VAL A 19 5.17 -6.75 2.57
C VAL A 19 4.32 -6.79 1.31
N ALA A 20 3.36 -5.87 1.19
CA ALA A 20 2.67 -5.61 -0.05
C ALA A 20 3.42 -4.54 -0.87
N GLN A 21 3.69 -4.83 -2.14
CA GLN A 21 4.25 -3.84 -3.07
C GLN A 21 3.12 -3.00 -3.64
N VAL A 22 3.03 -1.75 -3.23
CA VAL A 22 2.01 -0.81 -3.70
C VAL A 22 2.63 0.12 -4.73
N LEU A 23 2.12 0.05 -5.96
CA LEU A 23 2.45 0.99 -7.02
C LEU A 23 1.35 2.04 -7.13
N VAL A 24 1.65 3.25 -6.66
CA VAL A 24 0.76 4.40 -6.78
C VAL A 24 1.00 5.10 -8.11
N ARG A 25 -0.05 5.24 -8.91
CA ARG A 25 -0.07 6.06 -10.12
C ARG A 25 -0.73 7.39 -9.79
N PHE A 26 0.04 8.46 -9.91
CA PHE A 26 -0.43 9.81 -9.70
C PHE A 26 -1.06 10.38 -10.98
N PRO A 27 -2.02 11.30 -10.84
CA PRO A 27 -2.66 11.97 -11.98
C PRO A 27 -1.69 12.88 -12.74
N ASN A 28 -0.58 13.30 -12.10
CA ASN A 28 0.51 14.03 -12.75
C ASN A 28 1.32 13.15 -13.73
N GLY A 29 1.01 11.85 -13.84
CA GLY A 29 1.73 10.89 -14.68
C GLY A 29 2.89 10.16 -13.97
N GLU A 30 3.23 10.57 -12.74
CA GLU A 30 4.24 9.89 -11.93
C GLU A 30 3.74 8.55 -11.41
N ARG A 31 4.67 7.62 -11.20
CA ARG A 31 4.39 6.29 -10.65
C ARG A 31 5.39 6.03 -9.54
N LYS A 32 4.92 5.97 -8.29
CA LYS A 32 5.77 5.66 -7.13
C LYS A 32 5.40 4.29 -6.58
N GLY A 33 6.38 3.40 -6.57
CA GLY A 33 6.26 2.09 -5.95
C GLY A 33 6.96 2.09 -4.60
N ARG A 34 6.26 1.71 -3.54
CA ARG A 34 6.89 1.44 -2.24
C ARG A 34 6.30 0.16 -1.64
N ARG A 35 7.13 -0.49 -0.85
CA ARG A 35 6.80 -1.67 -0.06
C ARG A 35 6.19 -1.20 1.26
N PHE A 36 4.99 -1.68 1.58
CA PHE A 36 4.29 -1.33 2.80
C PHE A 36 3.92 -2.59 3.57
N GLU A 37 4.18 -2.58 4.87
CA GLU A 37 3.79 -3.62 5.81
C GLU A 37 2.42 -3.26 6.37
N SER A 38 1.39 -4.04 6.04
CA SER A 38 0.05 -4.03 6.67
C SER A 38 -0.64 -2.66 6.91
N ASN A 39 -0.27 -1.60 6.19
CA ASN A 39 -0.89 -0.27 6.32
C ASN A 39 -2.16 -0.14 5.46
N THR A 40 -2.84 1.00 5.55
CA THR A 40 -3.96 1.32 4.65
C THR A 40 -3.44 1.91 3.33
N PRO A 41 -4.20 1.79 2.21
CA PRO A 41 -3.85 2.42 0.94
C PRO A 41 -3.65 3.95 1.05
N TYR A 42 -4.40 4.59 1.93
CA TYR A 42 -4.35 6.04 2.16
C TYR A 42 -3.09 6.45 2.91
N ASP A 43 -2.76 5.75 4.01
CA ASP A 43 -1.48 5.98 4.72
C ASP A 43 -0.27 5.83 3.80
N CYS A 44 -0.36 4.88 2.86
CA CYS A 44 0.67 4.68 1.84
C CYS A 44 0.83 5.92 0.96
N VAL A 45 -0.29 6.48 0.50
CA VAL A 45 -0.35 7.66 -0.37
C VAL A 45 0.09 8.92 0.37
N ASP A 46 -0.40 9.11 1.59
CA ASP A 46 -0.05 10.21 2.48
C ASP A 46 1.45 10.19 2.83
N SER A 47 2.04 9.00 3.00
CA SER A 47 3.49 8.84 3.18
C SER A 47 4.34 9.27 1.99
N PHE A 48 3.75 9.44 0.80
CA PHE A 48 4.45 10.06 -0.33
C PHE A 48 4.41 11.59 -0.28
N GLY A 49 3.50 12.19 0.49
CA GLY A 49 3.39 13.64 0.68
C GLY A 49 3.13 14.41 -0.61
N VAL A 50 2.49 13.79 -1.60
CA VAL A 50 2.29 14.37 -2.95
C VAL A 50 0.89 14.97 -3.12
N LEU A 51 -0.08 14.55 -2.31
CA LEU A 51 -1.47 14.99 -2.42
C LEU A 51 -1.84 15.87 -1.22
N GLU A 52 -1.91 17.19 -1.45
CA GLU A 52 -2.51 18.15 -0.52
C GLU A 52 -4.02 18.35 -0.78
N THR A 53 -4.62 17.53 -1.65
CA THR A 53 -6.02 17.70 -2.06
C THR A 53 -6.96 16.90 -1.17
N GLU A 54 -8.07 17.52 -0.75
CA GLU A 54 -9.07 16.87 0.10
C GLU A 54 -9.95 15.86 -0.67
N GLU A 55 -10.09 15.97 -1.98
CA GLU A 55 -11.01 15.11 -2.75
C GLU A 55 -10.27 14.27 -3.80
N TYR A 56 -9.63 13.19 -3.34
CA TYR A 56 -9.11 12.13 -4.23
C TYR A 56 -9.72 10.76 -3.91
N SER A 57 -9.90 9.96 -4.95
CA SER A 57 -10.31 8.56 -4.88
C SER A 57 -9.14 7.66 -5.30
N LEU A 58 -8.93 6.56 -4.57
CA LEU A 58 -7.95 5.54 -4.93
C LEU A 58 -8.65 4.42 -5.68
N ILE A 59 -8.20 4.16 -6.90
CA ILE A 59 -8.79 3.15 -7.79
C ILE A 59 -7.78 2.01 -7.97
N THR A 60 -8.15 0.79 -7.62
CA THR A 60 -7.32 -0.39 -7.87
C THR A 60 -7.51 -0.90 -9.29
N ASN A 61 -6.50 -1.59 -9.83
CA ASN A 61 -6.60 -2.14 -11.19
C ASN A 61 -7.35 -3.48 -11.23
N PHE A 62 -7.11 -4.38 -10.27
CA PHE A 62 -7.77 -5.70 -10.25
C PHE A 62 -7.92 -6.26 -8.82
N PRO A 63 -9.14 -6.61 -8.39
CA PRO A 63 -10.41 -6.17 -8.97
C PRO A 63 -10.48 -4.63 -8.97
N ARG A 64 -11.17 -4.04 -9.96
CA ARG A 64 -11.31 -2.58 -10.03
C ARG A 64 -12.24 -2.10 -8.92
N THR A 65 -11.67 -1.60 -7.84
CA THR A 65 -12.39 -1.09 -6.68
C THR A 65 -12.02 0.36 -6.49
N VAL A 66 -13.05 1.20 -6.32
CA VAL A 66 -12.88 2.59 -5.93
C VAL A 66 -12.94 2.64 -4.41
N TYR A 67 -11.83 3.06 -3.81
CA TYR A 67 -11.69 3.43 -2.41
C TYR A 67 -11.86 4.94 -2.35
N ARG A 68 -12.86 5.39 -1.61
CA ARG A 68 -12.98 6.80 -1.18
C ARG A 68 -12.61 6.86 0.30
N ARG A 69 -12.66 8.05 0.91
CA ARG A 69 -12.45 8.26 2.35
C ARG A 69 -13.33 7.36 3.24
N ASP A 70 -14.44 6.85 2.71
CA ASP A 70 -15.32 5.87 3.39
C ASP A 70 -14.67 4.50 3.61
N LYS A 71 -13.68 4.12 2.80
CA LYS A 71 -12.94 2.85 2.86
C LYS A 71 -11.47 3.05 3.24
N GLU A 72 -11.15 4.19 3.84
CA GLU A 72 -9.80 4.54 4.27
C GLU A 72 -9.25 3.55 5.31
N SER A 73 -10.11 3.03 6.19
CA SER A 73 -9.73 2.14 7.29
C SER A 73 -9.43 0.69 6.86
N MET A 74 -9.45 0.38 5.56
CA MET A 74 -9.23 -0.97 5.05
C MET A 74 -7.73 -1.24 4.88
N SER A 75 -7.24 -2.38 5.37
CA SER A 75 -5.83 -2.75 5.20
C SER A 75 -5.52 -3.15 3.75
N LEU A 76 -4.26 -3.08 3.32
CA LEU A 76 -3.84 -3.59 2.01
C LEU A 76 -4.18 -5.08 1.82
N LYS A 77 -4.15 -5.90 2.88
CA LYS A 77 -4.53 -7.31 2.80
C LYS A 77 -6.03 -7.48 2.59
N ASP A 78 -6.86 -6.75 3.35
CA ASP A 78 -8.32 -6.80 3.22
C ASP A 78 -8.80 -6.25 1.87
N ALA A 79 -8.08 -5.26 1.34
CA ALA A 79 -8.30 -4.69 0.02
C ALA A 79 -7.86 -5.63 -1.14
N GLY A 80 -7.27 -6.79 -0.84
CA GLY A 80 -6.76 -7.74 -1.83
C GLY A 80 -5.54 -7.23 -2.60
N LEU A 81 -4.74 -6.36 -1.96
CA LEU A 81 -3.60 -5.67 -2.56
C LEU A 81 -2.25 -6.33 -2.29
N HIS A 82 -2.26 -7.48 -1.62
CA HIS A 82 -1.10 -8.34 -1.38
C HIS A 82 -1.03 -9.44 -2.47
N PRO A 83 0.17 -9.82 -2.96
CA PRO A 83 1.50 -9.30 -2.62
C PRO A 83 1.94 -8.09 -3.45
N GLN A 84 1.32 -7.83 -4.59
CA GLN A 84 1.62 -6.67 -5.44
C GLN A 84 0.33 -6.04 -5.95
N THR A 85 0.24 -4.72 -5.90
CA THR A 85 -0.89 -3.99 -6.45
C THR A 85 -0.47 -2.73 -7.18
N SER A 86 -1.34 -2.29 -8.07
CA SER A 86 -1.31 -0.95 -8.62
C SER A 86 -2.60 -0.21 -8.29
N VAL A 87 -2.44 0.93 -7.61
CA VAL A 87 -3.49 1.90 -7.33
C VAL A 87 -3.32 3.12 -8.22
N PHE A 88 -4.41 3.75 -8.58
CA PHE A 88 -4.48 4.96 -9.37
C PHE A 88 -5.21 6.02 -8.56
N ILE A 89 -4.63 7.21 -8.48
CA ILE A 89 -5.26 8.36 -7.84
C ILE A 89 -6.09 9.09 -8.88
N GLU A 90 -7.37 9.24 -8.60
CA GLU A 90 -8.31 10.09 -9.33
C GLU A 90 -8.64 11.31 -8.46
N ILE A 91 -8.28 12.51 -8.95
CA ILE A 91 -8.68 13.78 -8.32
C ILE A 91 -10.01 14.20 -8.97
N HIS A 92 -10.98 14.62 -8.16
CA HIS A 92 -12.28 15.13 -8.63
C HIS A 92 -12.28 16.65 -8.73
#